data_AF-A0A2M7B687-F1
#
_entry.id   AF-A0A2M7B687-F1
#
_cell.length_a   1.000
_cell.length_b   1.000
_cell.length_c   1.000
_cell.angle_alpha   90.00
_cell.angle_beta   90.00
_cell.angle_gamma   90.00
#
_symmetry.space_group_name_H-M   'P 1'
#
loop_
_entity.id
_entity.type
_entity.pdbx_description
1 polymer ?
#
loop_
_entity_poly.entity_id
_entity_poly.type
_entity_poly.pdbx_seq_one_letter_code
_entity_poly.pdbx_strand_id
1 'polypeptide(L)' 'VSIIVYINIFLALFNLIPLPPLDGSKVLADLLPRRRWAILQSTGFFGIFLALILAFFILPPIARLLFWLITGQGFGF' A
#
# COMPACT_ATOMS: atom_id res chain seq x y z
N VAL A 1 -7.33 1.25 20.89
CA VAL A 1 -7.82 2.08 19.76
C VAL A 1 -6.68 2.51 18.83
N SER A 2 -5.58 3.07 19.34
CA SER A 2 -4.42 3.50 18.53
C SER A 2 -3.85 2.41 17.61
N ILE A 3 -3.77 1.15 18.06
CA ILE A 3 -3.32 0.02 17.23
C ILE A 3 -4.24 -0.22 16.02
N ILE A 4 -5.56 -0.09 16.18
CA ILE A 4 -6.55 -0.31 15.12
C ILE A 4 -6.41 0.77 14.05
N VAL A 5 -6.26 2.03 14.48
CA VAL A 5 -6.06 3.18 13.58
C VAL A 5 -4.75 3.00 12.80
N TYR A 6 -3.66 2.63 13.47
CA TYR A 6 -2.37 2.40 12.82
C TYR A 6 -2.44 1.27 11.78
N ILE A 7 -3.08 0.14 12.11
CA ILE A 7 -3.27 -0.97 11.17
C ILE A 7 -4.09 -0.53 9.94
N ASN A 8 -5.18 0.21 10.13
CA ASN A 8 -5.99 0.70 9.01
C ASN A 8 -5.23 1.67 8.12
N ILE A 9 -4.45 2.59 8.69
CA ILE A 9 -3.57 3.48 7.92
C ILE A 9 -2.56 2.67 7.12
N PHE A 10 -1.93 1.67 7.75
CA PHE A 10 -0.95 0.81 7.08
C PHE A 10 -1.58 0.00 5.94
N LEU A 11 -2.76 -0.59 6.15
CA LEU A 11 -3.50 -1.33 5.12
C LEU A 11 -3.96 -0.42 3.98
N ALA A 12 -4.40 0.80 4.27
CA ALA A 12 -4.78 1.78 3.25
C ALA A 12 -3.57 2.15 2.38
N LEU A 13 -2.42 2.44 2.99
CA LEU A 13 -1.17 2.70 2.28
C LEU A 13 -0.70 1.50 1.46
N PHE A 14 -0.81 0.28 2.02
CA PHE A 14 -0.47 -0.96 1.31
C PHE A 14 -1.33 -1.12 0.06
N ASN A 15 -2.64 -0.93 0.17
CA ASN A 15 -3.55 -1.02 -0.98
C ASN A 15 -3.34 0.07 -2.04
N LEU A 16 -2.65 1.17 -1.74
CA LEU A 16 -2.30 2.20 -2.71
C LEU A 16 -1.06 1.85 -3.56
N ILE A 17 -0.30 0.82 -3.19
CA ILE A 17 0.86 0.40 -3.96
C ILE A 17 0.38 -0.14 -5.32
N PRO A 18 0.90 0.37 -6.46
CA PRO A 18 0.45 -0.01 -7.80
C PRO A 18 1.07 -1.35 -8.26
N LEU A 19 0.98 -2.38 -7.42
CA LEU A 19 1.46 -3.74 -7.68
C LEU A 19 0.29 -4.73 -7.59
N PRO A 20 0.06 -5.56 -8.63
CA PRO A 20 -0.96 -6.61 -8.55
C PRO A 20 -0.67 -7.58 -7.39
N PRO A 21 -1.70 -8.08 -6.68
CA PRO A 21 -3.15 -7.92 -6.86
C PRO A 21 -3.77 -6.76 -6.07
N LEU A 22 -2.96 -5.85 -5.51
CA LEU A 22 -3.43 -4.76 -4.64
C LEU A 22 -4.32 -3.77 -5.40
N ASP A 23 -5.21 -3.09 -4.68
CA ASP A 23 -6.24 -2.26 -5.31
C ASP A 23 -5.67 -1.07 -6.11
N GLY A 24 -4.51 -0.53 -5.72
CA GLY A 24 -3.79 0.52 -6.43
C GLY A 24 -3.36 0.09 -7.83
N SER A 25 -3.13 -1.20 -8.06
CA SER A 25 -2.85 -1.73 -9.41
C SER A 25 -4.08 -1.72 -10.32
N LYS A 26 -5.29 -1.83 -9.77
CA LYS A 26 -6.55 -1.70 -10.51
C LYS A 26 -6.85 -0.25 -10.85
N VAL A 27 -6.59 0.67 -9.91
CA VAL A 27 -6.67 2.11 -10.19
C VAL A 27 -5.69 2.50 -11.29
N LEU A 28 -4.45 2.00 -11.24
CA LEU A 28 -3.47 2.22 -12.30
C LEU A 28 -3.91 1.55 -13.62
N ALA A 29 -4.55 0.38 -13.56
CA ALA A 29 -5.06 -0.31 -14.73
C ALA A 29 -6.11 0.51 -15.49
N ASP A 30 -7.04 1.15 -14.79
CA ASP A 30 -8.07 2.00 -15.40
C ASP A 30 -7.48 3.24 -16.09
N LEU A 31 -6.31 3.69 -15.64
CA LEU A 31 -5.57 4.79 -16.26
C LEU A 31 -4.70 4.34 -17.44
N LEU A 32 -4.44 3.04 -17.61
CA LEU A 32 -3.52 2.50 -18.62
C LEU A 32 -4.26 1.88 -19.83
N PRO A 33 -3.69 1.97 -21.06
CA PRO A 33 -4.24 1.28 -22.22
C PRO A 33 -4.22 -0.25 -22.02
N ARG A 34 -5.29 -0.94 -22.43
CA ARG A 34 -5.52 -2.39 -22.25
C ARG A 34 -4.33 -3.30 -22.59
N ARG A 35 -3.46 -2.91 -23.54
CA ARG A 35 -2.25 -3.68 -23.92
C ARG A 35 -1.22 -3.78 -22.79
N ARG A 36 -1.07 -2.74 -21.96
CA ARG A 36 -0.10 -2.74 -20.84
C ARG A 36 -0.61 -3.49 -19.62
N TRP A 37 -1.92 -3.66 -19.52
CA TRP A 37 -2.54 -4.37 -18.41
C TRP A 37 -2.24 -5.88 -18.41
N ALA A 38 -2.22 -6.52 -19.58
CA ALA A 38 -1.88 -7.93 -19.69
C ALA A 38 -0.46 -8.24 -19.19
N ILE A 39 0.49 -7.33 -19.45
CA ILE A 39 1.86 -7.42 -18.95
C ILE A 39 1.86 -7.24 -17.43
N LEU A 40 1.15 -6.24 -16.91
CA LEU A 40 1.06 -6.00 -15.47
C LEU A 40 0.45 -7.21 -14.74
N GLN A 41 -0.62 -7.82 -15.27
CA GLN A 41 -1.24 -9.02 -14.69
C GLN A 41 -0.32 -10.25 -14.68
N SER A 42 0.58 -10.39 -15.66
CA SER A 42 1.55 -11.50 -15.68
C SER A 42 2.54 -11.47 -14.51
N THR A 43 2.66 -10.33 -13.81
CA THR A 43 3.52 -10.17 -12.62
C THR A 43 3.02 -11.01 -11.42
N GLY A 44 1.76 -11.46 -11.42
CA GLY A 44 1.26 -12.54 -10.56
C GLY A 44 1.64 -12.45 -9.07
N PHE A 45 1.90 -13.62 -8.47
CA PHE A 45 2.21 -13.79 -7.03
C PHE A 45 3.51 -13.09 -6.60
N PHE A 46 4.45 -12.87 -7.53
CA PHE A 46 5.67 -12.11 -7.27
C PHE A 46 5.39 -10.65 -6.93
N GLY A 47 4.29 -10.07 -7.46
CA GLY A 47 3.86 -8.72 -7.14
C GLY A 47 3.54 -8.53 -5.65
N ILE A 48 2.96 -9.56 -5.00
CA ILE A 48 2.67 -9.54 -3.56
C ILE A 48 3.96 -9.46 -2.74
N PHE A 49 4.94 -10.32 -3.04
CA PHE A 49 6.21 -10.33 -2.32
C PHE A 49 6.95 -9.00 -2.46
N LEU A 50 7.02 -8.46 -3.67
CA LEU A 50 7.66 -7.17 -3.90
C LEU A 50 6.91 -6.05 -3.17
N ALA A 51 5.58 -6.06 -3.19
CA ALA A 51 4.78 -5.08 -2.46
C ALA A 51 4.96 -5.19 -0.95
N LEU A 52 5.06 -6.39 -0.38
CA LEU A 52 5.33 -6.59 1.05
C LEU A 52 6.71 -6.06 1.43
N ILE A 53 7.76 -6.38 0.64
CA ILE A 53 9.10 -5.84 0.87
C ILE A 53 9.04 -4.31 0.83
N LEU A 54 8.51 -3.74 -0.24
CA LEU A 54 8.37 -2.29 -0.38
C LEU A 54 7.60 -1.67 0.80
N ALA A 55 6.53 -2.35 1.22
CA ALA A 55 5.70 -1.91 2.32
C ALA A 55 6.46 -1.85 3.64
N PHE A 56 7.22 -2.89 3.98
CA PHE A 56 7.98 -2.94 5.22
C PHE A 56 9.12 -1.90 5.28
N PHE A 57 9.71 -1.54 4.14
CA PHE A 57 10.80 -0.56 4.10
C PHE A 57 10.30 0.89 3.98
N ILE A 58 9.21 1.14 3.25
CA ILE A 58 8.78 2.50 2.90
C ILE A 58 7.60 2.99 3.73
N LEU A 59 6.63 2.12 4.04
CA LEU A 59 5.39 2.56 4.69
C LEU A 59 5.52 2.93 6.17
N PRO A 60 6.38 2.34 7.02
CA PRO A 60 6.44 2.69 8.45
C PRO A 60 6.62 4.18 8.76
N PRO A 61 7.58 4.91 8.15
CA PRO A 61 7.72 6.34 8.42
C PRO A 61 6.49 7.14 7.95
N ILE A 62 5.90 6.78 6.81
CA ILE A 62 4.72 7.45 6.26
C ILE A 62 3.49 7.17 7.14
N ALA A 63 3.28 5.92 7.54
CA ALA A 63 2.19 5.51 8.41
C ALA A 63 2.28 6.18 9.79
N ARG A 64 3.49 6.28 10.36
CA ARG A 64 3.71 6.99 11.62
C ARG A 64 3.42 8.50 11.49
N LEU A 65 3.84 9.13 10.39
CA LEU A 65 3.54 10.53 10.12
C LEU A 65 2.02 10.76 9.99
N LEU A 66 1.33 9.95 9.19
CA LEU A 66 -0.13 10.05 9.03
C LEU A 66 -0.88 9.77 10.33
N PHE A 67 -0.44 8.77 11.10
CA PHE A 67 -1.01 8.49 12.41
C PHE A 67 -0.88 9.68 13.35
N TRP A 68 0.30 10.29 13.41
CA TRP A 68 0.55 11.48 14.22
C TRP A 68 -0.30 12.67 13.75
N LEU A 69 -0.41 12.90 12.43
CA LEU A 69 -1.25 13.97 11.87
C LEU A 69 -2.73 13.79 12.20
N ILE A 70 -3.25 12.55 12.14
CA ILE A 70 -4.67 12.27 12.37
C ILE A 70 -5.02 12.27 13.86
N THR A 71 -4.15 11.72 14.70
CA THR A 71 -4.45 11.50 16.13
C THR A 71 -3.85 12.56 17.05
N GLY A 72 -2.87 13.33 16.58
CA GLY A 72 -2.07 14.25 17.40
C GLY A 72 -1.15 13.54 18.41
N GLN A 73 -1.09 12.20 18.41
CA GLN A 73 -0.33 11.42 19.37
C GLN A 73 0.88 10.74 18.71
N GLY A 74 1.99 10.65 19.46
CA GLY A 74 3.12 9.82 19.06
C GLY A 74 2.74 8.34 19.15
N PHE A 75 3.02 7.57 18.09
CA PHE A 75 2.89 6.11 18.14
C PHE A 75 4.07 5.52 18.91
N GLY A 76 3.93 5.42 20.23
CA GLY A 76 4.83 4.69 21.13
C GLY A 76 4.29 3.29 21.39
N PHE A 77 5.18 2.29 21.38
CA PHE A 77 4.89 0.98 21.98
C PHE A 77 4.98 1.08 23.50
#